data_AF-A0AB73TDA8-F1
#
_entry.id   AF-A0AB73TDA8-F1
#
_cell.length_a   1.000
_cell.length_b   1.000
_cell.length_c   1.000
_cell.angle_alpha   90.00
_cell.angle_beta   90.00
_cell.angle_gamma   90.00
#
_symmetry.space_group_name_H-M   'P 1'
#
loop_
_entity.id
_entity.type
_entity.pdbx_description
1 polymer ?
#
loop_
_entity_poly.entity_id
_entity_poly.type
_entity_poly.pdbx_seq_one_letter_code
_entity_poly.pdbx_strand_id
1 'polypeptide(L)' 'MPTPEDHVRRVAARFDDGSGEVVASALRALARRQARAGKTCAACAERKPLSAFSADSQKADALASRCRSCRRRRW' A
#
# COMPACT_ATOMS: atom_id res chain seq x y z
N MET A 1 9.03 -4.05 10.93
CA MET A 1 8.76 -4.86 9.72
C MET A 1 9.21 -4.05 8.51
N PRO A 2 9.94 -4.63 7.55
CA PRO A 2 10.41 -3.91 6.37
C PRO A 2 9.22 -3.37 5.57
N THR A 3 9.33 -2.13 5.08
CA THR A 3 8.26 -1.54 4.28
C THR A 3 8.23 -2.15 2.88
N PRO A 4 7.14 -1.97 2.11
CA PRO A 4 7.13 -2.34 0.69
C PRO A 4 8.26 -1.66 -0.09
N GLU A 5 8.64 -0.42 0.24
CA GLU A 5 9.79 0.24 -0.39
C GLU A 5 11.11 -0.48 -0.09
N ASP A 6 11.33 -0.91 1.16
CA ASP A 6 12.54 -1.66 1.55
C ASP A 6 12.66 -2.98 0.79
N HIS A 7 11.51 -3.66 0.61
CA HIS A 7 11.44 -4.90 -0.17
C HIS A 7 11.80 -4.64 -1.65
N VAL A 8 11.20 -3.61 -2.26
CA VAL A 8 11.46 -3.26 -3.65
C VAL A 8 12.92 -2.84 -3.86
N ARG A 9 13.48 -2.02 -2.95
CA ARG A 9 14.89 -1.63 -2.98
C ARG A 9 15.81 -2.85 -2.97
N ARG A 10 15.60 -3.78 -2.02
CA ARG A 10 16.45 -4.97 -1.88
C ARG A 10 16.41 -5.86 -3.12
N VAL A 11 15.24 -6.02 -3.75
CA VAL A 11 15.12 -6.82 -4.97
C VAL A 11 15.72 -6.08 -6.17
N ALA A 12 15.41 -4.80 -6.36
CA ALA A 12 15.87 -4.02 -7.50
C ALA A 12 17.39 -3.82 -7.50
N ALA A 13 18.01 -3.63 -6.32
CA ALA A 13 19.46 -3.47 -6.20
C ALA A 13 20.26 -4.67 -6.71
N ARG A 14 19.67 -5.87 -6.76
CA ARG A 14 20.34 -7.07 -7.33
C ARG A 14 20.55 -6.99 -8.84
N PHE A 15 19.81 -6.12 -9.52
CA PHE A 15 19.82 -5.96 -10.98
C PHE A 15 20.38 -4.62 -11.40
N ASP A 16 20.83 -3.82 -10.45
CA ASP A 16 21.38 -2.50 -10.71
C ASP A 16 22.87 -2.63 -11.02
N ASP A 17 23.34 -1.91 -12.03
CA ASP A 17 24.74 -1.87 -12.46
C ASP A 17 25.60 -0.89 -11.62
N GLY A 18 25.07 -0.44 -10.49
CA GLY A 18 25.70 0.55 -9.60
C GLY A 18 25.24 1.98 -9.87
N SER A 19 24.45 2.21 -10.92
CA SER A 19 23.88 3.53 -11.25
C SER A 19 22.73 3.97 -10.32
N GLY A 20 22.04 3.02 -9.69
CA GLY A 20 20.83 3.25 -8.91
C GLY A 20 19.55 3.44 -9.75
N GLU A 21 19.65 3.41 -11.08
CA GLU A 21 18.52 3.68 -11.98
C GLU A 21 17.44 2.60 -11.89
N VAL A 22 17.82 1.34 -11.73
CA VAL A 22 16.85 0.23 -11.62
C VAL A 22 16.05 0.36 -10.34
N VAL A 23 16.71 0.72 -9.23
CA VAL A 23 16.05 1.00 -7.94
C VAL A 23 15.11 2.21 -8.06
N ALA A 24 15.56 3.31 -8.66
CA ALA A 24 14.76 4.51 -8.83
C ALA A 24 13.51 4.25 -9.69
N SER A 25 13.66 3.53 -10.80
CA SER A 25 12.56 3.14 -11.68
C SER A 25 11.53 2.25 -10.95
N ALA A 26 12.00 1.27 -10.18
CA ALA A 26 11.14 0.38 -9.42
C ALA A 26 10.34 1.11 -8.33
N LEU A 27 10.97 2.05 -7.61
CA LEU A 27 10.28 2.88 -6.62
C LEU A 27 9.22 3.79 -7.25
N ARG A 28 9.52 4.41 -8.41
CA ARG A 28 8.53 5.19 -9.18
C ARG A 28 7.34 4.32 -9.59
N ALA A 29 7.58 3.08 -10.01
CA ALA A 29 6.51 2.14 -10.35
C ALA A 29 5.68 1.73 -9.13
N LEU A 30 6.31 1.45 -7.98
CA LEU A 30 5.63 1.15 -6.73
C LEU A 30 4.72 2.30 -6.31
N ALA A 31 5.22 3.54 -6.32
CA ALA A 31 4.46 4.72 -5.96
C ALA A 31 3.21 4.89 -6.84
N ARG A 32 3.34 4.71 -8.17
CA ARG A 32 2.20 4.74 -9.10
C ARG A 32 1.16 3.66 -8.78
N ARG A 33 1.60 2.44 -8.45
CA ARG A 33 0.71 1.33 -8.07
C ARG A 33 -0.02 1.63 -6.76
N GLN A 34 0.70 2.09 -5.73
CA GLN A 34 0.10 2.45 -4.44
C GLN A 34 -0.88 3.61 -4.57
N ALA A 35 -0.59 4.62 -5.40
CA ALA A 35 -1.49 5.72 -5.69
C ALA A 35 -2.80 5.25 -6.34
N ARG A 36 -2.80 4.15 -7.11
CA ARG A 36 -4.02 3.56 -7.68
C ARG A 36 -4.69 2.55 -6.74
N ALA A 37 -3.91 1.84 -5.92
CA ALA A 37 -4.36 0.82 -4.98
C ALA A 37 -4.82 1.39 -3.62
N GLY A 38 -5.78 2.30 -3.65
CA GLY A 38 -6.34 2.93 -2.45
C GLY A 38 -7.86 2.99 -2.44
N LYS A 39 -8.45 2.80 -1.26
CA LYS A 39 -9.88 2.91 -0.97
C LYS A 39 -10.12 4.08 -0.01
N THR A 40 -11.23 4.78 -0.18
CA THR A 40 -11.64 5.85 0.74
C THR A 40 -12.33 5.27 1.96
N CYS A 41 -11.89 5.67 3.15
CA CYS A 41 -12.51 5.24 4.40
C CYS A 41 -13.87 5.92 4.59
N ALA A 42 -14.93 5.13 4.81
CA ALA A 42 -16.28 5.67 5.04
C ALA A 42 -16.44 6.42 6.38
N ALA A 43 -15.47 6.34 7.29
CA ALA A 43 -15.53 6.98 8.61
C ALA A 43 -14.70 8.27 8.71
N CYS A 44 -13.51 8.32 8.12
CA CYS A 44 -12.62 9.50 8.16
C CYS A 44 -12.45 10.19 6.81
N ALA A 45 -13.13 9.71 5.75
CA ALA A 45 -13.06 10.23 4.39
C ALA A 45 -11.66 10.29 3.75
N GLU A 46 -10.62 9.78 4.41
CA GLU A 46 -9.27 9.72 3.84
C GLU A 46 -9.11 8.53 2.89
N ARG A 47 -8.44 8.78 1.77
CA ARG A 47 -8.00 7.74 0.85
C ARG A 47 -6.75 7.06 1.42
N LYS A 48 -6.87 5.77 1.71
CA LYS A 48 -5.80 4.96 2.31
C LYS A 48 -5.49 3.75 1.42
N PRO A 49 -4.28 3.20 1.49
CA PRO A 49 -3.96 1.98 0.76
C PRO A 49 -4.90 0.84 1.19
N LEU A 50 -5.17 -0.10 0.28
CA LEU A 50 -6.00 -1.29 0.59
C LEU A 50 -5.46 -2.07 1.81
N SER A 51 -4.14 -2.06 1.99
CA SER A 51 -3.44 -2.62 3.15
C SER A 51 -3.75 -1.92 4.47
N ALA A 52 -4.50 -0.80 4.51
CA ALA A 52 -5.00 -0.15 5.72
C ALA A 52 -6.42 -0.62 6.11
N PHE A 53 -7.06 -1.45 5.28
CA PHE A 53 -8.38 -2.02 5.52
C PHE A 53 -8.24 -3.49 5.94
N SER A 54 -9.18 -3.99 6.74
CA SER A 54 -9.26 -5.42 7.07
C SER A 54 -9.99 -6.17 5.96
N ALA A 55 -9.65 -7.45 5.75
CA ALA A 55 -10.42 -8.32 4.89
C ALA A 55 -11.87 -8.45 5.40
N ASP A 56 -12.82 -8.41 4.48
CA ASP A 56 -14.25 -8.59 4.72
C ASP A 56 -14.85 -9.26 3.48
N SER A 57 -14.95 -10.59 3.52
CA SER A 57 -15.42 -11.42 2.40
C SER A 57 -16.89 -11.20 2.03
N GLN A 58 -17.66 -10.48 2.86
CA GLN A 58 -19.04 -10.13 2.56
C GLN A 58 -19.17 -8.92 1.62
N LYS A 59 -18.06 -8.23 1.34
CA LYS A 59 -18.03 -7.07 0.43
C LYS A 59 -17.51 -7.48 -0.95
N ALA A 60 -18.02 -6.81 -1.98
CA ALA A 60 -17.62 -7.08 -3.37
C ALA A 60 -16.12 -6.89 -3.62
N ASP A 61 -15.47 -5.99 -2.87
CA ASP A 61 -14.03 -5.75 -2.94
C ASP A 61 -13.22 -6.53 -1.88
N ALA A 62 -13.87 -7.46 -1.17
CA ALA A 62 -13.31 -8.27 -0.08
C ALA A 62 -12.64 -7.46 1.05
N LEU A 63 -12.97 -6.17 1.20
CA LEU A 63 -12.35 -5.26 2.16
C LEU A 63 -13.40 -4.44 2.92
N ALA A 64 -13.14 -4.20 4.20
CA ALA A 64 -14.00 -3.39 5.04
C ALA A 64 -14.18 -1.96 4.47
N SER A 65 -15.32 -1.33 4.77
CA SER A 65 -15.58 0.07 4.37
C SER A 65 -14.81 1.09 5.22
N ARG A 66 -14.34 0.69 6.39
CA ARG A 66 -13.59 1.53 7.33
C ARG A 66 -12.15 1.05 7.46
N CYS A 67 -11.21 1.97 7.57
CA CYS A 67 -9.82 1.64 7.82
C CYS A 67 -9.63 1.06 9.23
N ARG A 68 -8.54 0.33 9.45
CA ARG A 68 -8.26 -0.34 10.73
C ARG A 68 -8.17 0.64 11.91
N SER A 69 -7.68 1.85 11.69
CA SER A 69 -7.62 2.88 12.74
C SER A 69 -9.03 3.31 13.18
N CYS A 70 -9.93 3.60 12.23
CA CYS A 70 -11.32 3.92 12.54
C CYS A 70 -12.08 2.73 13.14
N ARG A 71 -11.78 1.48 12.74
CA ARG A 71 -12.36 0.30 13.42
C ARG A 71 -11.92 0.18 14.87
N ARG A 72 -10.66 0.45 15.19
CA ARG A 72 -10.12 0.40 16.56
C ARG A 72 -10.65 1.51 17.48
N ARG A 73 -11.10 2.63 16.91
CA ARG A 73 -11.67 3.77 17.65
C ARG A 73 -13.14 3.58 18.06
N ARG A 74 -13.81 2.51 17.62
CA ARG A 74 -15.15 2.15 18.13
C ARG A 74 -15.00 1.64 19.57
N TRP A 75 -15.09 2.56 20.52
CA TRP A 75 -15.74 2.31 21.80
C TRP A 75 -17.24 2.58 21.60
#